data_AF-A0A258I6V8-F1
#
_entry.id   AF-A0A258I6V8-F1
#
_cell.length_a   1.000
_cell.length_b   1.000
_cell.length_c   1.000
_cell.angle_alpha   90.00
_cell.angle_beta   90.00
_cell.angle_gamma   90.00
#
_symmetry.space_group_name_H-M   'P 1'
#
loop_
_entity.id
_entity.type
_entity.pdbx_description
1 polymer ?
#
loop_
_entity_poly.entity_id
_entity_poly.type
_entity_poly.pdbx_seq_one_letter_code
_entity_poly.pdbx_strand_id
1 'polypeptide(L)'
;MSPVAFSSPLRNVPGTSVAPAIGALVGVLLAALGILGLLYWSTASADALSRERQHRLIGNVLRQSAAQIAHDQESVTVWDEAIHQVRRSQFDLEWFDSNLGIWLHDYYGHDGAYVLNSSDEPLYSMRGGERGKPEDFNLLGKEVLELVRELRDNTRNSASVELAADQLSPTATDLLVVDGHPSIVSVTLACTRRERG
;
A
#
# COMPACT_ATOMS: atom_id res chain seq x y z
N MET A 1 -57.07 90.53 33.43
CA MET A 1 -56.70 89.31 34.18
C MET A 1 -55.85 88.46 33.27
N SER A 2 -54.63 88.16 33.71
CA SER A 2 -53.47 87.71 32.93
C SER A 2 -53.59 86.26 32.44
N PRO A 3 -52.93 85.89 31.33
CA PRO A 3 -52.99 84.53 30.78
C PRO A 3 -52.18 83.55 31.62
N VAL A 4 -52.75 82.36 31.85
CA VAL A 4 -52.10 81.23 32.51
C VAL A 4 -51.15 80.56 31.51
N ALA A 5 -49.85 80.64 31.74
CA ALA A 5 -48.83 80.00 30.92
C ALA A 5 -48.70 78.52 31.26
N PHE A 6 -48.94 77.65 30.28
CA PHE A 6 -48.74 76.20 30.39
C PHE A 6 -47.30 75.86 29.98
N SER A 7 -46.45 75.50 30.95
CA SER A 7 -45.09 75.03 30.67
C SER A 7 -45.05 73.51 30.54
N SER A 8 -44.94 73.01 29.31
CA SER A 8 -44.68 71.59 29.05
C SER A 8 -43.22 71.25 29.38
N PRO A 9 -42.93 70.22 30.20
CA PRO A 9 -41.55 69.83 30.44
C PRO A 9 -40.98 69.12 29.21
N LEU A 10 -39.83 69.59 28.72
CA LEU A 10 -39.03 68.89 27.73
C LEU A 10 -38.60 67.54 28.31
N ARG A 11 -39.14 66.44 27.76
CA ARG A 11 -38.71 65.08 28.08
C ARG A 11 -37.31 64.87 27.49
N ASN A 12 -36.28 64.88 28.32
CA ASN A 12 -34.93 64.45 27.94
C ASN A 12 -34.99 62.99 27.46
N VAL A 13 -34.70 62.77 26.18
CA VAL A 13 -34.44 61.42 25.64
C VAL A 13 -32.99 61.09 25.99
N PRO A 14 -32.70 60.09 26.84
CA PRO A 14 -31.32 59.73 27.14
C PRO A 14 -30.65 59.27 25.85
N GLY A 15 -29.51 59.88 25.51
CA GLY A 15 -28.69 59.47 24.38
C GLY A 15 -28.29 58.00 24.56
N THR A 16 -28.71 57.15 23.62
CA THR A 16 -28.37 55.72 23.65
C THR A 16 -26.86 55.57 23.45
N SER A 17 -26.12 55.31 24.53
CA SER A 17 -24.68 55.01 24.44
C SER A 17 -24.46 53.75 23.60
N VAL A 18 -23.79 53.90 22.45
CA VAL A 18 -23.45 52.82 21.50
C VAL A 18 -22.27 51.95 21.95
N ALA A 19 -21.52 52.38 22.97
CA ALA A 19 -20.36 51.68 23.52
C ALA A 19 -20.58 50.20 23.91
N PRO A 20 -21.65 49.81 24.65
CA PRO A 20 -21.90 48.40 24.97
C PRO A 20 -22.18 47.53 23.74
N ALA A 21 -22.82 48.08 22.70
CA ALA A 21 -23.10 47.34 21.46
C ALA A 21 -21.81 47.01 20.69
N ILE A 22 -20.85 47.95 20.66
CA ILE A 22 -19.53 47.74 20.05
C ILE A 22 -18.74 46.66 20.81
N GLY A 23 -18.76 46.69 22.14
CA GLY A 23 -18.10 45.67 22.98
C GLY A 23 -18.66 44.27 22.74
N ALA A 24 -20.00 44.13 22.65
CA ALA A 24 -20.64 42.86 22.34
C ALA A 24 -20.26 42.34 20.94
N LEU A 25 -20.22 43.21 19.93
CA LEU A 25 -19.83 42.84 18.57
C LEU A 25 -18.38 42.36 18.50
N VAL A 26 -17.46 43.05 19.18
CA VAL A 26 -16.05 42.65 19.26
C VAL A 26 -15.91 41.29 19.96
N GLY A 27 -16.65 41.08 21.06
CA GLY A 27 -16.66 39.80 21.76
C GLY A 27 -17.14 38.64 20.88
N VAL A 28 -18.21 38.83 20.12
CA VAL A 28 -18.72 37.83 19.16
C VAL A 28 -17.71 37.56 18.05
N LEU A 29 -17.07 38.60 17.50
CA LEU A 29 -16.06 38.45 16.44
C LEU A 29 -14.84 37.66 16.94
N LEU A 30 -14.35 37.95 18.15
CA LEU A 30 -13.24 37.23 18.76
C LEU A 30 -13.59 35.76 19.03
N ALA A 31 -14.81 35.49 19.51
CA ALA A 31 -15.30 34.13 19.70
C ALA A 31 -15.38 33.37 18.37
N ALA A 32 -15.91 34.00 17.32
CA ALA A 32 -15.98 33.41 15.99
C ALA A 32 -14.59 33.10 15.42
N LEU A 33 -13.62 34.01 15.56
CA LEU A 33 -12.24 33.79 15.14
C LEU A 33 -11.56 32.67 15.95
N GLY A 34 -11.81 32.59 17.25
CA GLY A 34 -11.32 31.51 18.10
C GLY A 34 -11.87 30.14 17.69
N ILE A 35 -13.17 30.06 17.39
CA ILE A 35 -13.82 28.85 16.89
C ILE A 35 -13.23 28.44 15.54
N LEU A 36 -13.05 29.39 14.61
CA LEU A 36 -12.44 29.13 13.30
C LEU A 36 -10.99 28.63 13.43
N GLY A 37 -10.21 29.22 14.33
CA GLY A 37 -8.84 28.79 14.60
C GLY A 37 -8.77 27.37 15.16
N LEU A 38 -9.65 27.03 16.12
CA LEU A 38 -9.77 25.69 16.68
C LEU A 38 -10.20 24.67 15.62
N LEU A 39 -11.14 25.04 14.75
CA LEU A 39 -11.63 24.17 13.69
C LEU A 39 -10.56 23.89 12.64
N TYR A 40 -9.80 24.92 12.25
CA TYR A 40 -8.66 24.79 11.34
C TYR A 40 -7.58 23.88 11.93
N TRP A 41 -7.18 24.12 13.19
CA TRP A 41 -6.20 23.29 13.87
C TRP A 41 -6.66 21.83 14.02
N SER A 42 -7.93 21.62 14.37
CA SER A 42 -8.52 20.29 14.49
C SER A 42 -8.52 19.55 13.16
N THR A 43 -8.86 20.23 12.05
CA THR A 43 -8.88 19.64 10.71
C THR A 43 -7.46 19.28 10.27
N ALA A 44 -6.52 20.22 10.39
CA ALA A 44 -5.13 19.99 10.02
C ALA A 44 -4.47 18.86 10.85
N SER A 45 -4.79 18.77 12.15
CA SER A 45 -4.30 17.70 13.03
C SER A 45 -4.92 16.34 12.68
N ALA A 46 -6.22 16.32 12.37
CA ALA A 46 -6.92 15.10 11.95
C ALA A 46 -6.38 14.58 10.61
N ASP A 47 -6.11 15.47 9.65
CA ASP A 47 -5.54 15.12 8.35
C ASP A 47 -4.14 14.51 8.49
N ALA A 48 -3.28 15.09 9.33
CA ALA A 48 -1.94 14.57 9.58
C ALA A 48 -1.97 13.17 10.21
N LEU A 49 -2.84 12.97 11.21
CA LEU A 49 -3.01 11.68 11.88
C LEU A 49 -3.62 10.62 10.96
N SER A 50 -4.56 11.01 10.09
CA SER A 50 -5.17 10.12 9.10
C SER A 50 -4.16 9.65 8.07
N ARG A 51 -3.32 10.55 7.55
CA ARG A 51 -2.24 10.20 6.61
C ARG A 51 -1.27 9.19 7.24
N GLU A 52 -0.80 9.44 8.46
CA GLU A 52 0.14 8.54 9.13
C GLU A 52 -0.45 7.15 9.39
N ARG A 53 -1.71 7.07 9.82
CA ARG A 53 -2.40 5.78 10.00
C ARG A 53 -2.59 5.05 8.68
N GLN A 54 -2.96 5.76 7.63
CA GLN A 54 -3.18 5.19 6.30
C GLN A 54 -1.90 4.58 5.73
N HIS A 55 -0.75 5.25 5.89
CA HIS A 55 0.55 4.69 5.51
C HIS A 55 0.93 3.44 6.33
N ARG A 56 0.70 3.44 7.65
CA ARG A 56 1.00 2.27 8.51
C ARG A 56 0.11 1.08 8.19
N LEU A 57 -1.17 1.30 7.94
CA LEU A 57 -2.12 0.25 7.58
C LEU A 57 -1.78 -0.36 6.21
N ILE A 58 -1.50 0.48 5.20
CA ILE A 58 -1.04 0.00 3.88
C ILE A 58 0.24 -0.81 4.04
N GLY A 59 1.24 -0.32 4.79
CA GLY A 59 2.48 -1.07 5.02
C GLY A 59 2.28 -2.39 5.77
N ASN A 60 1.34 -2.46 6.73
CA ASN A 60 1.01 -3.70 7.43
C ASN A 60 0.30 -4.70 6.50
N VAL A 61 -0.67 -4.24 5.71
CA VAL A 61 -1.40 -5.08 4.74
C VAL A 61 -0.42 -5.61 3.69
N LEU A 62 0.47 -4.77 3.16
CA LEU A 62 1.50 -5.19 2.21
C LEU A 62 2.43 -6.26 2.80
N ARG A 63 2.90 -6.09 4.05
CA ARG A 63 3.71 -7.11 4.73
C ARG A 63 2.96 -8.41 4.94
N GLN A 64 1.69 -8.36 5.34
CA GLN A 64 0.88 -9.54 5.56
C GLN A 64 0.58 -10.26 4.25
N SER A 65 0.24 -9.53 3.18
CA SER A 65 0.08 -10.10 1.84
C SER A 65 1.38 -10.68 1.30
N ALA A 66 2.52 -10.01 1.51
CA ALA A 66 3.83 -10.54 1.14
C ALA A 66 4.15 -11.85 1.87
N ALA A 67 3.89 -11.90 3.18
CA ALA A 67 4.09 -13.10 3.99
C ALA A 67 3.16 -14.24 3.54
N GLN A 68 1.91 -13.93 3.19
CA GLN A 68 0.97 -14.91 2.66
C GLN A 68 1.44 -15.45 1.31
N ILE A 69 1.79 -14.58 0.35
CA ILE A 69 2.26 -15.01 -0.96
C ILE A 69 3.57 -15.82 -0.85
N ALA A 70 4.48 -15.42 0.04
CA ALA A 70 5.70 -16.18 0.30
C ALA A 70 5.37 -17.57 0.87
N HIS A 71 4.43 -17.66 1.81
CA HIS A 71 3.96 -18.93 2.34
C HIS A 71 3.31 -19.81 1.26
N ASP A 72 2.49 -19.22 0.39
CA ASP A 72 1.85 -19.92 -0.73
C ASP A 72 2.90 -20.42 -1.74
N GLN A 73 3.95 -19.63 -2.00
CA GLN A 73 5.11 -20.02 -2.82
C GLN A 73 5.94 -21.15 -2.18
N GLU A 74 6.05 -21.20 -0.86
CA GLU A 74 6.73 -22.28 -0.12
C GLU A 74 5.89 -23.56 -0.07
N SER A 75 4.57 -23.45 -0.17
CA SER A 75 3.63 -24.57 -0.15
C SER A 75 3.59 -25.37 -1.46
N VAL A 76 4.13 -24.80 -2.54
CA VAL A 76 4.28 -25.45 -3.85
C VAL A 76 5.14 -26.70 -3.67
N THR A 77 4.59 -27.82 -4.10
CA THR A 77 4.70 -29.13 -3.45
C THR A 77 6.10 -29.69 -3.23
N VAL A 78 7.16 -29.21 -3.89
CA VAL A 78 8.56 -29.52 -3.58
C VAL A 78 9.48 -28.43 -4.18
N TRP A 79 9.94 -27.45 -3.39
CA TRP A 79 10.90 -26.43 -3.87
C TRP A 79 12.18 -27.08 -4.45
N ASP A 80 12.71 -28.11 -3.80
CA ASP A 80 13.90 -28.80 -4.30
C ASP A 80 13.68 -29.46 -5.67
N GLU A 81 12.48 -30.00 -5.96
CA GLU A 81 12.15 -30.59 -7.26
C GLU A 81 11.96 -29.51 -8.32
N ALA A 82 11.44 -28.32 -7.97
CA ALA A 82 11.37 -27.20 -8.91
C ALA A 82 12.77 -26.84 -9.44
N ILE A 83 13.78 -26.80 -8.57
CA ILE A 83 15.17 -26.57 -8.97
C ILE A 83 15.68 -27.67 -9.90
N HIS A 84 15.36 -28.94 -9.62
CA HIS A 84 15.71 -30.05 -10.50
C HIS A 84 15.03 -29.92 -11.86
N GLN A 85 13.74 -29.58 -11.89
CA GLN A 85 12.95 -29.44 -13.11
C GLN A 85 13.41 -28.28 -13.99
N VAL A 86 13.76 -27.12 -13.40
CA VAL A 86 14.36 -26.00 -14.14
C VAL A 86 15.71 -26.38 -14.77
N ARG A 87 16.47 -27.29 -14.14
CA ARG A 87 17.81 -27.72 -14.60
C ARG A 87 17.79 -28.89 -15.58
N ARG A 88 16.64 -29.52 -15.84
CA ARG A 88 16.55 -30.61 -16.83
C ARG A 88 16.80 -30.06 -18.23
N SER A 89 17.31 -30.93 -19.11
CA SER A 89 17.56 -30.59 -20.51
C SER A 89 16.28 -30.26 -21.28
N GLN A 90 15.13 -30.76 -20.83
CA GLN A 90 13.81 -30.40 -21.31
C GLN A 90 13.00 -29.85 -20.15
N PHE A 91 12.48 -28.64 -20.34
CA PHE A 91 11.66 -27.96 -19.34
C PHE A 91 10.25 -28.56 -19.32
N ASP A 92 9.88 -29.21 -18.21
CA ASP A 92 8.62 -29.95 -18.08
C ASP A 92 7.47 -29.01 -17.70
N LEU A 93 6.84 -28.43 -18.72
CA LEU A 93 5.74 -27.48 -18.53
C LEU A 93 4.54 -28.11 -17.80
N GLU A 94 4.25 -29.41 -17.97
CA GLU A 94 3.12 -30.10 -17.32
C GLU A 94 3.33 -30.20 -15.81
N TRP A 95 4.57 -30.45 -15.41
CA TRP A 95 4.94 -30.41 -14.00
C TRP A 95 4.74 -29.02 -13.40
N PHE A 96 5.11 -27.95 -14.12
CA PHE A 96 4.92 -26.57 -13.66
C PHE A 96 3.45 -26.18 -13.58
N ASP A 97 2.58 -26.64 -14.47
CA ASP A 97 1.13 -26.44 -14.32
C ASP A 97 0.62 -27.07 -13.02
N SER A 98 1.00 -28.33 -12.81
CA SER A 98 0.44 -29.20 -11.76
C SER A 98 0.97 -28.89 -10.36
N ASN A 99 2.12 -28.21 -10.25
CA ASN A 99 2.77 -27.92 -8.97
C ASN A 99 2.91 -26.42 -8.70
N LEU A 100 3.00 -25.58 -9.74
CA LEU A 100 3.22 -24.15 -9.58
C LEU A 100 2.10 -23.34 -10.21
N GLY A 101 2.05 -23.19 -11.53
CA GLY A 101 1.16 -22.21 -12.16
C GLY A 101 -0.32 -22.48 -11.93
N ILE A 102 -0.90 -23.42 -12.66
CA ILE A 102 -2.35 -23.68 -12.58
C ILE A 102 -2.75 -24.08 -11.16
N TRP A 103 -1.90 -24.85 -10.47
CA TRP A 103 -2.13 -25.19 -9.07
C TRP A 103 -2.22 -23.96 -8.13
N LEU A 104 -1.33 -22.97 -8.25
CA LEU A 104 -1.40 -21.72 -7.47
C LEU A 104 -2.67 -20.92 -7.80
N HIS A 105 -3.15 -21.00 -9.05
CA HIS A 105 -4.42 -20.40 -9.40
C HIS A 105 -5.59 -21.12 -8.73
N ASP A 106 -5.69 -22.44 -8.91
CA ASP A 106 -6.82 -23.23 -8.43
C ASP A 106 -6.91 -23.27 -6.90
N TYR A 107 -5.77 -23.31 -6.21
CA TYR A 107 -5.72 -23.45 -4.76
C TYR A 107 -5.68 -22.10 -4.03
N TYR A 108 -4.91 -21.13 -4.51
CA TYR A 108 -4.69 -19.84 -3.85
C TYR A 108 -5.31 -18.63 -4.57
N GLY A 109 -5.80 -18.81 -5.80
CA GLY A 109 -6.43 -17.73 -6.57
C GLY A 109 -5.44 -16.76 -7.20
N HIS A 110 -4.17 -17.16 -7.41
CA HIS A 110 -3.21 -16.29 -8.08
C HIS A 110 -3.59 -16.00 -9.53
N ASP A 111 -3.57 -14.73 -9.93
CA ASP A 111 -3.87 -14.30 -11.30
C ASP A 111 -2.74 -14.62 -12.31
N GLY A 112 -1.51 -14.79 -11.82
CA GLY A 112 -0.37 -15.09 -12.66
C GLY A 112 0.81 -15.70 -11.91
N ALA A 113 1.57 -16.55 -12.60
CA ALA A 113 2.75 -17.22 -12.08
C ALA A 113 3.79 -17.36 -13.20
N TYR A 114 5.03 -16.98 -12.93
CA TYR A 114 6.09 -16.91 -13.94
C TYR A 114 7.38 -17.51 -13.38
N VAL A 115 8.11 -18.26 -14.21
CA VAL A 115 9.43 -18.80 -13.85
C VAL A 115 10.47 -18.18 -14.76
N LEU A 116 11.52 -17.61 -14.17
CA LEU A 116 12.64 -17.02 -14.88
C LEU A 116 13.91 -17.83 -14.62
N ASN A 117 14.77 -17.94 -15.63
CA ASN A 117 16.11 -18.50 -15.46
C ASN A 117 17.08 -17.48 -14.84
N SER A 118 18.32 -17.90 -14.57
CA SER A 118 19.37 -17.04 -13.99
C SER A 118 19.78 -15.84 -14.85
N SER A 119 19.38 -15.80 -16.12
CA SER A 119 19.65 -14.72 -17.08
C SER A 119 18.47 -13.76 -17.26
N ASP A 120 17.43 -13.87 -16.42
CA ASP A 120 16.16 -13.12 -16.49
C ASP A 120 15.26 -13.53 -17.69
N GLU A 121 15.55 -14.66 -18.35
CA GLU A 121 14.72 -15.13 -19.46
C GLU A 121 13.55 -15.97 -18.93
N PRO A 122 12.31 -15.74 -19.41
CA PRO A 122 11.16 -16.50 -18.97
C PRO A 122 11.18 -17.93 -19.53
N LEU A 123 10.91 -18.90 -18.65
CA LEU A 123 10.79 -20.32 -18.98
C LEU A 123 9.36 -20.82 -18.91
N TYR A 124 8.52 -20.17 -18.11
CA TYR A 124 7.14 -20.56 -17.85
C TYR A 124 6.26 -19.33 -17.59
N SER A 125 5.00 -19.41 -18.00
CA SER A 125 3.97 -18.44 -17.65
C SER A 125 2.62 -19.14 -17.46
N MET A 126 1.88 -18.72 -16.45
CA MET A 126 0.46 -18.96 -16.24
C MET A 126 -0.23 -17.62 -16.04
N ARG A 127 -1.40 -17.44 -16.67
CA ARG A 127 -2.27 -16.27 -16.54
C ARG A 127 -3.72 -16.70 -16.46
N GLY A 128 -4.44 -16.21 -15.45
CA GLY A 128 -5.87 -16.47 -15.29
C GLY A 128 -6.24 -17.96 -15.26
N GLY A 129 -5.38 -18.80 -14.68
CA GLY A 129 -5.58 -20.24 -14.60
C GLY A 129 -5.17 -21.04 -15.84
N GLU A 130 -4.67 -20.38 -16.89
CA GLU A 130 -4.25 -21.05 -18.12
C GLU A 130 -2.75 -20.87 -18.37
N ARG A 131 -2.12 -21.91 -18.94
CA ARG A 131 -0.72 -21.84 -19.37
C ARG A 131 -0.58 -20.84 -20.52
N GLY A 132 0.25 -19.82 -20.32
CA GLY A 132 0.64 -18.84 -21.32
C GLY A 132 1.92 -19.24 -22.06
N LYS A 133 2.38 -18.33 -22.93
CA LYS A 133 3.72 -18.42 -23.50
C LYS A 133 4.72 -17.78 -22.54
N PRO A 134 5.95 -18.30 -22.40
CA PRO A 134 6.94 -17.67 -21.52
C PRO A 134 7.13 -16.18 -21.80
N GLU A 135 7.05 -15.76 -23.07
CA GLU A 135 7.19 -14.37 -23.49
C GLU A 135 6.09 -13.44 -22.95
N ASP A 136 4.97 -13.98 -22.45
CA ASP A 136 3.90 -13.21 -21.81
C ASP A 136 4.40 -12.50 -20.54
N PHE A 137 5.52 -12.94 -19.96
CA PHE A 137 6.22 -12.22 -18.88
C PHE A 137 6.55 -10.76 -19.27
N ASN A 138 6.82 -10.51 -20.57
CA ASN A 138 7.15 -9.16 -21.04
C ASN A 138 5.98 -8.17 -20.93
N LEU A 139 4.75 -8.66 -20.71
CA LEU A 139 3.56 -7.83 -20.49
C LEU A 139 3.52 -7.22 -19.08
N LEU A 140 4.27 -7.78 -18.12
CA LEU A 140 4.26 -7.32 -16.72
C LEU A 140 4.91 -5.93 -16.53
N GLY A 141 5.55 -5.39 -17.56
CA GLY A 141 6.25 -4.12 -17.50
C GLY A 141 7.70 -4.24 -17.01
N LYS A 142 8.44 -3.14 -17.14
CA LYS A 142 9.86 -3.06 -16.75
C LYS A 142 10.03 -3.08 -15.23
N GLU A 143 9.02 -2.63 -14.50
CA GLU A 143 9.01 -2.47 -13.06
C GLU A 143 9.14 -3.83 -12.35
N VAL A 144 8.47 -4.88 -12.87
CA VAL A 144 8.62 -6.25 -12.35
C VAL A 144 10.02 -6.79 -12.60
N LEU A 145 10.61 -6.50 -13.76
CA LEU A 145 11.98 -6.91 -14.06
C LEU A 145 13.02 -6.19 -13.19
N GLU A 146 12.79 -4.91 -12.86
CA GLU A 146 13.60 -4.16 -11.90
C GLU A 146 13.54 -4.79 -10.51
N LEU A 147 12.36 -5.19 -10.03
CA LEU A 147 12.18 -5.90 -8.76
C LEU A 147 12.93 -7.25 -8.74
N VAL A 148 12.90 -8.01 -9.84
CA VAL A 148 13.66 -9.25 -10.00
C VAL A 148 15.17 -9.00 -9.89
N ARG A 149 15.67 -7.97 -10.58
CA ARG A 149 17.10 -7.61 -10.57
C ARG A 149 17.57 -7.12 -9.22
N GLU A 150 16.77 -6.29 -8.56
CA GLU A 150 17.04 -5.83 -7.19
C GLU A 150 17.20 -7.01 -6.24
N LEU A 151 16.26 -7.97 -6.26
CA LEU A 151 16.34 -9.17 -5.41
C LEU A 151 17.62 -9.99 -5.69
N ARG A 152 17.98 -10.15 -6.97
CA ARG A 152 19.18 -10.88 -7.38
C ARG A 152 20.47 -10.17 -6.95
N ASP A 153 20.54 -8.86 -7.13
CA ASP A 153 21.69 -8.05 -6.72
C ASP A 153 21.85 -8.03 -5.20
N ASN A 154 20.76 -7.83 -4.46
CA ASN A 154 20.77 -7.85 -3.00
C ASN A 154 21.22 -9.21 -2.45
N THR A 155 20.78 -10.31 -3.08
CA THR A 155 21.20 -11.66 -2.67
C THR A 155 22.65 -11.98 -3.06
N ARG A 156 23.14 -11.49 -4.21
CA ARG A 156 24.56 -11.66 -4.61
C ARG A 156 25.51 -10.89 -3.71
N ASN A 157 25.12 -9.68 -3.31
CA ASN A 157 25.95 -8.78 -2.52
C ASN A 157 25.84 -9.06 -1.01
N SER A 158 24.74 -9.69 -0.56
CA SER A 158 24.52 -10.08 0.83
C SER A 158 24.77 -11.57 0.99
N ALA A 159 25.98 -11.95 1.44
CA ALA A 159 26.27 -13.31 1.92
C ALA A 159 25.41 -13.74 3.15
N SER A 160 24.58 -12.82 3.64
CA SER A 160 23.58 -13.01 4.68
C SER A 160 22.48 -11.99 4.48
N VAL A 161 21.54 -12.23 3.55
CA VAL A 161 20.19 -11.72 3.81
C VAL A 161 19.76 -12.50 5.05
N GLU A 162 19.80 -11.83 6.20
CA GLU A 162 19.19 -12.35 7.43
C GLU A 162 17.71 -12.42 7.12
N LEU A 163 17.30 -13.58 6.57
CA LEU A 163 15.92 -13.93 6.37
C LEU A 163 15.24 -13.62 7.71
N ALA A 164 14.14 -12.86 7.69
CA ALA A 164 13.27 -12.82 8.86
C ALA A 164 13.04 -14.27 9.28
N ALA A 165 13.08 -14.58 10.58
CA ALA A 165 13.24 -15.95 11.09
C ALA A 165 12.20 -16.98 10.59
N ASP A 166 11.19 -16.53 9.83
CA ASP A 166 10.08 -17.26 9.24
C ASP A 166 10.11 -17.34 7.69
N GLN A 167 11.10 -16.76 7.00
CA GLN A 167 11.25 -16.86 5.53
C GLN A 167 12.29 -17.91 5.14
N LEU A 168 11.93 -18.87 4.29
CA LEU A 168 12.83 -19.94 3.83
C LEU A 168 13.67 -19.54 2.60
N SER A 169 13.26 -18.50 1.86
CA SER A 169 13.93 -18.04 0.64
C SER A 169 13.97 -16.51 0.51
N PRO A 170 15.03 -15.92 -0.07
CA PRO A 170 15.09 -14.49 -0.35
C PRO A 170 13.90 -14.07 -1.22
N THR A 171 13.09 -13.15 -0.71
CA THR A 171 11.84 -12.71 -1.35
C THR A 171 11.79 -11.18 -1.39
N ALA A 172 11.33 -10.62 -2.50
CA ALA A 172 11.01 -9.21 -2.67
C ALA A 172 9.54 -9.06 -3.05
N THR A 173 8.84 -8.06 -2.52
CA THR A 173 7.42 -7.83 -2.80
C THR A 173 7.15 -6.34 -2.98
N ASP A 174 6.35 -6.01 -3.98
CA ASP A 174 5.95 -4.63 -4.25
C ASP A 174 4.50 -4.54 -4.78
N LEU A 175 3.90 -3.35 -4.71
CA LEU A 175 2.61 -3.03 -5.31
C LEU A 175 2.85 -2.31 -6.65
N LEU A 176 2.66 -3.04 -7.74
CA LEU A 176 2.93 -2.58 -9.09
C LEU A 176 1.63 -2.54 -9.91
N VAL A 177 1.63 -1.80 -11.01
CA VAL A 177 0.49 -1.82 -11.95
C VAL A 177 0.82 -2.81 -13.06
N VAL A 178 0.06 -3.91 -13.13
CA VAL A 178 0.17 -4.94 -14.17
C VAL A 178 -1.09 -4.89 -15.03
N ASP A 179 -0.93 -4.73 -16.35
CA ASP A 179 -2.05 -4.61 -17.30
C ASP A 179 -3.10 -3.57 -16.88
N GLY A 180 -2.67 -2.46 -16.27
CA GLY A 180 -3.55 -1.39 -15.78
C GLY A 180 -4.22 -1.63 -14.43
N HIS A 181 -3.94 -2.75 -13.76
CA HIS A 181 -4.51 -3.11 -12.46
C HIS A 181 -3.45 -3.07 -11.35
N PRO A 182 -3.71 -2.38 -10.22
CA PRO A 182 -2.86 -2.48 -9.03
C PRO A 182 -2.78 -3.94 -8.56
N SER A 183 -1.56 -4.47 -8.52
CA SER A 183 -1.27 -5.89 -8.29
C SER A 183 -0.13 -6.01 -7.28
N ILE A 184 -0.29 -6.92 -6.31
CA ILE A 184 0.81 -7.29 -5.42
C ILE A 184 1.68 -8.29 -6.16
N VAL A 185 2.93 -7.93 -6.41
CA VAL A 185 3.90 -8.78 -7.10
C VAL A 185 4.92 -9.24 -6.07
N SER A 186 5.06 -10.55 -5.92
CA SER A 186 6.09 -11.16 -5.07
C SER A 186 7.03 -12.00 -5.92
N VAL A 187 8.32 -11.80 -5.72
CA VAL A 187 9.41 -12.51 -6.40
C VAL A 187 10.21 -13.23 -5.34
N THR A 188 10.44 -14.52 -5.53
CA THR A 188 11.27 -15.33 -4.64
C THR A 188 12.38 -16.02 -5.43
N LEU A 189 13.53 -16.23 -4.79
CA LEU A 189 14.62 -16.99 -5.37
C LEU A 189 14.54 -18.46 -4.95
N ALA A 190 14.58 -19.32 -5.96
CA ALA A 190 14.78 -20.75 -5.81
C ALA A 190 16.12 -21.04 -5.12
N CYS A 191 16.11 -21.42 -3.84
CA CYS A 191 17.30 -21.89 -3.12
C CYS A 191 17.06 -23.25 -2.47
N THR A 192 18.04 -24.14 -2.58
CA THR A 192 18.03 -25.41 -1.85
C THR A 192 18.16 -25.12 -0.36
N ARG A 193 17.35 -25.77 0.49
CA ARG A 193 17.47 -25.65 1.95
C ARG A 193 18.89 -26.04 2.37
N ARG A 194 19.65 -25.09 2.94
CA ARG A 194 20.95 -25.39 3.54
C ARG A 194 20.69 -26.05 4.89
N GLU A 195 20.86 -27.37 5.00
CA GLU A 195 20.83 -28.04 6.29
C GLU A 195 21.88 -27.38 7.20
N ARG A 196 21.41 -26.74 8.29
CA ARG A 196 22.29 -26.28 9.36
C ARG A 196 22.78 -27.53 10.09
N GLY A 197 24.00 -27.93 9.80
CA GLY A 197 24.75 -28.93 10.60
C GLY A 197 25.11 -28.40 11.98
#